data_AF-A0A2R7K061-F1
#
_entry.id   AF-A0A2R7K061-F1
#
_cell.length_a   1.000
_cell.length_b   1.000
_cell.length_c   1.000
_cell.angle_alpha   90.00
_cell.angle_beta   90.00
_cell.angle_gamma   90.00
#
_symmetry.space_group_name_H-M   'P 1'
#
loop_
_entity.id
_entity.type
_entity.pdbx_description
1 polymer ?
#
loop_
_entity_poly.entity_id
_entity_poly.type
_entity_poly.pdbx_seq_one_letter_code
_entity_poly.pdbx_strand_id
1 'polypeptide(L)' 'MPTDTPLDRFKAVLGGTARALADEAEIELAFTADAPTQSGKHIKVPMPARSLPAEQVAEARGFADGFALR' A
#
# COMPACT_ATOMS: atom_id res chain seq x y z
N MET A 1 -16.69 -6.35 -17.48
CA MET A 1 -15.64 -5.82 -16.60
C MET A 1 -15.64 -6.65 -15.33
N PRO A 2 -14.54 -7.26 -14.90
CA PRO A 2 -14.49 -7.85 -13.55
C PRO A 2 -14.80 -6.74 -12.54
N THR A 3 -15.69 -7.00 -11.60
CA THR A 3 -15.96 -6.05 -10.52
C THR A 3 -14.81 -6.15 -9.51
N ASP A 4 -13.96 -5.12 -9.44
CA ASP A 4 -12.85 -5.10 -8.47
C ASP A 4 -13.38 -5.27 -7.05
N THR A 5 -12.75 -6.17 -6.29
CA THR A 5 -13.11 -6.39 -4.88
C THR A 5 -12.73 -5.17 -4.05
N PRO A 6 -13.32 -4.98 -2.85
CA PRO A 6 -12.90 -3.90 -1.95
C PRO A 6 -11.39 -3.90 -1.68
N LEU A 7 -10.79 -5.10 -1.53
CA LEU A 7 -9.35 -5.24 -1.34
C LEU A 7 -8.55 -4.78 -2.57
N ASP A 8 -8.98 -5.13 -3.78
CA ASP A 8 -8.29 -4.71 -5.01
C ASP A 8 -8.32 -3.19 -5.16
N ARG A 9 -9.47 -2.57 -4.88
CA ARG A 9 -9.62 -1.11 -4.88
C ARG A 9 -8.72 -0.46 -3.84
N PHE A 10 -8.66 -1.03 -2.63
CA PHE A 10 -7.79 -0.54 -1.57
C PHE A 10 -6.32 -0.57 -2.00
N LYS A 11 -5.85 -1.69 -2.56
CA LYS A 11 -4.47 -1.84 -3.05
C LYS A 11 -4.15 -0.82 -4.14
N ALA A 12 -5.05 -0.65 -5.11
CA ALA A 12 -4.88 0.29 -6.21
C ALA A 12 -4.80 1.74 -5.71
N VAL A 13 -5.72 2.14 -4.82
CA VAL A 13 -5.74 3.49 -4.24
C VAL A 13 -4.50 3.73 -3.40
N LEU A 14 -4.11 2.80 -2.53
CA LEU A 14 -2.95 2.97 -1.67
C LEU A 14 -1.65 3.12 -2.48
N GLY A 15 -1.48 2.32 -3.53
CA GLY A 15 -0.32 2.45 -4.42
C GLY A 15 -0.33 3.76 -5.23
N GLY A 16 -1.50 4.28 -5.59
CA GLY A 16 -1.64 5.62 -6.17
C GLY A 16 -1.26 6.72 -5.18
N THR A 17 -1.74 6.62 -3.95
CA THR A 17 -1.44 7.58 -2.87
C THR A 17 0.04 7.61 -2.54
N ALA A 18 0.71 6.45 -2.43
CA ALA A 18 2.14 6.38 -2.15
C ALA A 18 2.97 7.09 -3.23
N ARG A 19 2.67 6.86 -4.52
CA ARG A 19 3.31 7.56 -5.65
C ARG A 19 3.09 9.07 -5.60
N ALA A 20 1.87 9.50 -5.30
CA ALA A 20 1.53 10.91 -5.20
C ALA A 20 2.21 11.60 -4.00
N LEU A 21 2.32 10.91 -2.86
CA LEU A 21 2.97 11.43 -1.65
C LEU A 21 4.48 11.60 -1.82
N ALA A 22 5.13 10.65 -2.51
CA ALA A 22 6.57 10.68 -2.75
C ALA A 22 6.99 11.57 -3.92
N ASP A 23 6.03 12.12 -4.69
CA ASP A 23 6.26 12.79 -5.98
C ASP A 23 7.07 11.92 -6.96
N GLU A 24 6.85 10.60 -6.91
CA GLU A 24 7.58 9.61 -7.70
C GLU A 24 6.61 8.62 -8.33
N ALA A 25 6.43 8.71 -9.65
CA ALA A 25 5.48 7.90 -10.41
C ALA A 25 5.91 6.43 -10.54
N GLU A 26 7.21 6.14 -10.39
CA GLU A 26 7.79 4.79 -10.54
C GLU A 26 7.82 4.00 -9.23
N ILE A 27 7.21 4.50 -8.13
CA ILE A 27 7.08 3.70 -6.91
C ILE A 27 6.21 2.47 -7.17
N GLU A 28 6.74 1.32 -6.79
CA GLU A 28 6.04 0.04 -6.77
C GLU A 28 5.65 -0.32 -5.34
N LEU A 29 4.35 -0.21 -5.03
CA LEU A 29 3.79 -0.64 -3.75
C LEU A 29 3.28 -2.09 -3.85
N ALA A 30 3.88 -2.97 -3.06
CA ALA A 30 3.50 -4.36 -2.89
C ALA A 30 3.04 -4.65 -1.46
N PHE A 31 2.34 -5.78 -1.31
CA PHE A 31 1.78 -6.22 -0.04
C PHE A 31 2.43 -7.54 0.37
N THR A 32 2.80 -7.68 1.64
CA THR A 32 3.50 -8.85 2.19
C THR A 32 2.88 -9.32 3.50
N ALA A 33 3.12 -10.59 3.87
CA ALA A 33 2.85 -11.13 5.20
C ALA A 33 4.06 -10.98 6.15
N ASP A 34 5.23 -10.64 5.60
CA ASP A 34 6.47 -10.40 6.36
C ASP A 34 6.55 -8.96 6.89
N ALA A 35 7.67 -8.62 7.52
CA ALA A 35 7.94 -7.26 7.98
C ALA A 35 7.90 -6.23 6.83
N PRO A 36 7.37 -5.01 7.08
CA PRO A 36 7.36 -3.94 6.09
C PRO A 36 8.78 -3.51 5.72
N THR A 37 9.03 -3.27 4.43
CA THR A 37 10.36 -2.91 3.92
C THR A 37 10.27 -1.88 2.80
N GLN A 38 11.32 -1.08 2.64
CA GLN A 38 11.51 -0.16 1.53
C GLN A 38 12.92 -0.34 0.96
N SER A 39 13.03 -0.45 -0.37
CA SER A 39 14.31 -0.54 -1.08
C SER A 39 14.21 0.21 -2.40
N GLY A 40 14.92 1.34 -2.49
CA GLY A 40 14.76 2.26 -3.62
C GLY A 40 13.29 2.63 -3.82
N LYS A 41 12.77 2.39 -5.02
CA LYS A 41 11.37 2.67 -5.39
C LYS A 41 10.37 1.55 -5.03
N HIS A 42 10.83 0.45 -4.43
CA HIS A 42 9.96 -0.65 -4.04
C HIS A 42 9.58 -0.54 -2.58
N ILE A 43 8.27 -0.49 -2.31
CA ILE A 43 7.70 -0.44 -0.97
C ILE A 43 6.89 -1.71 -0.74
N LYS A 44 7.12 -2.38 0.39
CA LYS A 44 6.32 -3.53 0.83
C LYS A 44 5.66 -3.20 2.16
N VAL A 45 4.33 -3.26 2.19
CA VAL A 45 3.51 -3.01 3.40
C VAL A 45 2.73 -4.26 3.81
N PRO A 46 2.22 -4.35 5.05
CA PRO A 46 1.41 -5.49 5.49
C PRO A 46 0.17 -5.70 4.61
N MET A 47 -0.15 -6.96 4.33
CA MET A 47 -1.37 -7.36 3.64
C MET A 47 -2.57 -7.33 4.60
N PRO A 48 -3.56 -6.44 4.37
CA PRO A 48 -4.79 -6.50 5.15
C PRO A 48 -5.64 -7.70 4.73
N ALA A 49 -6.47 -8.19 5.66
CA ALA A 49 -7.48 -9.20 5.38
C ALA A 49 -8.52 -8.68 4.37
N ARG A 50 -9.18 -9.60 3.65
CA ARG A 50 -10.20 -9.26 2.63
C ARG A 50 -11.38 -8.44 3.17
N SER A 51 -11.71 -8.59 4.46
CA SER A 51 -12.75 -7.83 5.14
C SER A 51 -12.35 -6.36 5.39
N LEU A 52 -11.10 -5.99 5.13
CA LEU A 52 -10.51 -4.68 5.38
C LEU A 52 -10.79 -4.17 6.82
N PRO A 53 -10.34 -4.89 7.87
CA PRO A 53 -10.44 -4.37 9.23
C PRO A 53 -9.76 -3.00 9.34
N ALA A 54 -10.42 -2.05 10.01
CA ALA A 54 -9.95 -0.66 10.05
C ALA A 54 -8.50 -0.53 10.58
N GLU A 55 -8.14 -1.35 11.58
CA GLU A 55 -6.78 -1.38 12.15
C GLU A 55 -5.72 -1.78 11.11
N GLN A 56 -5.97 -2.83 10.34
CA GLN A 56 -5.01 -3.31 9.32
C GLN A 56 -4.94 -2.35 8.11
N VAL A 57 -6.06 -1.72 7.77
CA VAL A 57 -6.09 -0.65 6.76
C VAL A 57 -5.23 0.53 7.21
N ALA A 58 -5.38 0.94 8.47
CA ALA A 58 -4.59 2.03 9.04
C ALA A 58 -3.10 1.67 9.12
N GLU A 59 -2.76 0.44 9.51
CA GLU A 59 -1.38 -0.04 9.56
C GLU A 59 -0.72 -0.05 8.18
N ALA A 60 -1.35 -0.66 7.18
CA ALA A 60 -0.82 -0.71 5.82
C ALA A 60 -0.60 0.70 5.25
N ARG A 61 -1.53 1.61 5.51
CA ARG A 61 -1.39 3.01 5.12
C ARG A 61 -0.28 3.72 5.89
N GLY A 62 -0.16 3.51 7.20
CA GLY A 62 0.88 4.12 8.02
C GLY A 62 2.28 3.78 7.52
N PHE A 63 2.52 2.53 7.14
CA PHE A 63 3.78 2.13 6.52
C PHE A 63 3.94 2.72 5.11
N ALA A 64 2.91 2.67 4.27
CA ALA A 64 2.97 3.23 2.91
C ALA A 64 3.33 4.72 2.92
N ASP A 65 2.59 5.51 3.70
CA ASP A 65 2.76 6.96 3.82
C ASP A 65 4.14 7.26 4.47
N GLY A 66 4.52 6.51 5.51
CA GLY A 66 5.81 6.68 6.18
C GLY A 66 7.04 6.33 5.32
N PHE A 67 6.92 5.38 4.39
CA PHE A 67 7.96 5.07 3.41
C PHE A 67 7.97 6.08 2.25
N ALA A 68 6.80 6.52 1.79
CA ALA A 68 6.68 7.50 0.71
C ALA A 68 7.23 8.89 1.07
N LEU A 69 7.17 9.27 2.35
CA LEU A 69 7.63 10.58 2.82
C LEU A 69 9.13 10.65 3.16
N ARG A 70 9.90 9.59 2.92
CA ARG A 70 11.36 9.55 3.14
C ARG A 70 12.11 9.60 1.83
#